data_AF-A0A3L7XCW8-F1
#
_entry.id   AF-A0A3L7XCW8-F1
#
_cell.length_a   1.000
_cell.length_b   1.000
_cell.length_c   1.000
_cell.angle_alpha   90.00
_cell.angle_beta   90.00
_cell.angle_gamma   90.00
#
_symmetry.space_group_name_H-M   'P 1'
#
loop_
_entity.id
_entity.type
_entity.pdbx_description
1 polymer ?
#
loop_
_entity_poly.entity_id
_entity_poly.type
_entity_poly.pdbx_seq_one_letter_code
_entity_poly.pdbx_strand_id
1 'polypeptide(L)'
;RLTLGYREATARADGPHVVRGQTVRGHEFHWSTLDAPPEPGTAAYDLGESATAEGWARENVWASYVHLHFASDVRLAPRLVATCEGVR
;
A
#
# COMPACT_ATOMS: atom_id res chain seq x y z
N ARG A 1 16.06 11.69 5.85
CA ARG A 1 16.91 10.47 5.77
C ARG A 1 16.56 9.79 4.47
N LEU A 2 17.54 9.40 3.64
CA LEU A 2 17.23 8.61 2.44
C LEU A 2 16.73 7.22 2.84
N THR A 3 15.53 6.86 2.39
CA THR A 3 14.99 5.51 2.42
C THR A 3 14.93 4.99 1.00
N LEU A 4 15.57 3.84 0.75
CA LEU A 4 15.59 3.16 -0.54
C LEU A 4 15.47 1.65 -0.31
N GLY A 5 14.68 0.97 -1.13
CA GLY A 5 14.72 -0.48 -1.25
C GLY A 5 13.37 -1.10 -1.59
N TYR A 6 13.40 -2.36 -2.05
CA TYR A 6 12.19 -3.12 -2.28
C TYR A 6 11.48 -3.45 -0.96
N ARG A 7 10.16 -3.53 -1.02
CA ARG A 7 9.28 -3.87 0.10
C ARG A 7 8.25 -4.90 -0.35
N GLU A 8 7.93 -5.79 0.57
CA GLU A 8 6.69 -6.57 0.55
C GLU A 8 5.70 -5.87 1.48
N ALA A 9 4.51 -5.62 0.97
CA ALA A 9 3.46 -4.87 1.66
C ALA A 9 2.18 -5.71 1.68
N THR A 10 1.71 -6.07 2.87
CA THR A 10 0.49 -6.85 3.06
C THR A 10 -0.67 -5.92 3.41
N ALA A 11 -1.73 -5.91 2.59
CA ALA A 11 -2.84 -4.99 2.76
C ALA A 11 -3.64 -5.27 4.04
N ARG A 12 -3.91 -4.21 4.83
CA ARG A 12 -4.68 -4.32 6.09
C ARG A 12 -6.18 -4.11 5.91
N ALA A 13 -6.61 -3.65 4.74
CA ALA A 13 -8.00 -3.42 4.38
C ALA A 13 -8.25 -3.78 2.90
N ASP A 14 -9.52 -3.91 2.53
CA ASP A 14 -9.89 -3.96 1.12
C ASP A 14 -9.72 -2.58 0.50
N GLY A 15 -9.07 -2.54 -0.66
CA GLY A 15 -8.74 -1.31 -1.35
C GLY A 15 -9.03 -1.37 -2.84
N PRO A 16 -8.75 -0.26 -3.56
CA PRO A 16 -9.04 -0.16 -4.97
C PRO A 16 -8.16 -1.06 -5.84
N HIS A 17 -6.92 -1.33 -5.42
CA HIS A 17 -5.95 -2.14 -6.18
C HIS A 17 -5.58 -3.45 -5.48
N VAL A 18 -6.00 -3.66 -4.23
CA VAL A 18 -5.70 -4.87 -3.42
C VAL A 18 -6.90 -5.30 -2.55
N VAL A 19 -6.89 -6.53 -2.05
CA VAL A 19 -7.81 -7.01 -1.00
C VAL A 19 -7.07 -7.21 0.33
N ARG A 20 -7.79 -7.18 1.44
CA ARG A 20 -7.23 -7.44 2.78
C ARG A 20 -6.46 -8.76 2.78
N GLY A 21 -5.24 -8.74 3.33
CA GLY A 21 -4.35 -9.89 3.42
C GLY A 21 -3.55 -10.18 2.14
N GLN A 22 -3.80 -9.47 1.03
CA GLN A 22 -2.99 -9.61 -0.18
C GLN A 22 -1.61 -8.98 0.03
N THR A 23 -0.56 -9.76 -0.20
CA THR A 23 0.82 -9.27 -0.22
C THR A 23 1.21 -8.87 -1.63
N VAL A 24 1.74 -7.64 -1.78
CA VAL A 24 2.21 -7.06 -3.04
C VAL A 24 3.64 -6.57 -2.88
N ARG A 25 4.33 -6.38 -4.01
CA ARG A 25 5.71 -5.89 -4.04
C ARG A 25 5.75 -4.45 -4.53
N GLY A 26 6.68 -3.68 -3.97
CA GLY A 26 6.95 -2.31 -4.37
C GLY A 26 8.34 -1.89 -3.93
N HIS A 27 8.58 -0.58 -3.94
CA HIS A 27 9.80 -0.01 -3.40
C HIS A 27 9.52 1.30 -2.67
N GLU A 28 10.34 1.61 -1.69
CA GLU A 28 10.43 2.95 -1.12
C GLU A 28 11.57 3.70 -1.82
N PHE A 29 11.34 4.96 -2.15
CA PHE A 29 12.39 5.89 -2.57
C PHE A 29 12.00 7.32 -2.16
N HIS A 30 12.38 7.73 -0.96
CA HIS A 30 12.04 9.05 -0.42
C HIS A 30 13.10 9.56 0.55
N TRP A 31 13.20 10.89 0.66
CA TRP A 31 14.10 11.56 1.61
C TRP A 31 13.38 12.09 2.86
N SER A 32 12.06 12.27 2.74
CA SER A 32 11.17 12.66 3.84
C SER A 32 10.95 11.51 4.81
N THR A 33 10.60 11.87 6.03
CA THR A 33 10.18 10.96 7.10
C THR A 33 8.86 11.47 7.66
N LEU A 34 8.08 10.56 8.23
CA LEU A 34 6.90 10.95 8.99
C LEU A 34 7.32 11.41 10.38
N ASP A 35 6.66 12.44 10.89
CA ASP A 35 6.84 12.89 12.28
C ASP A 35 6.24 11.87 13.27
N ALA A 36 5.19 11.16 12.86
CA ALA A 36 4.57 10.07 13.60
C ALA A 36 4.18 8.92 12.66
N PRO A 37 4.29 7.66 13.10
CA PRO A 37 3.81 6.51 12.33
C PRO A 37 2.28 6.57 12.15
N PRO A 38 1.73 5.90 11.12
CA PRO A 38 0.28 5.79 10.97
C PRO A 38 -0.34 5.03 12.14
N GLU A 39 -1.55 5.41 12.52
CA GLU A 39 -2.29 4.67 13.54
C GLU A 39 -2.64 3.27 13.03
N PRO A 40 -2.56 2.23 13.88
CA PRO A 40 -2.93 0.87 13.47
C PRO A 40 -4.37 0.73 12.98
N GLY A 41 -5.28 1.65 13.32
CA GLY A 41 -6.66 1.62 12.79
C GLY A 41 -6.78 2.08 11.34
N THR A 42 -5.82 2.87 10.85
CA THR A 42 -5.88 3.53 9.53
C THR A 42 -4.79 3.08 8.57
N ALA A 43 -3.80 2.32 9.04
CA ALA A 43 -2.67 1.95 8.19
C ALA A 43 -3.08 1.08 7.00
N ALA A 44 -2.49 1.35 5.84
CA ALA A 44 -2.80 0.68 4.58
C ALA A 44 -2.16 -0.71 4.50
N TYR A 45 -0.91 -0.83 4.95
CA TYR A 45 -0.10 -2.04 4.84
C TYR A 45 0.62 -2.39 6.12
N ASP A 46 0.97 -3.67 6.23
CA ASP A 46 2.03 -4.17 7.10
C ASP A 46 3.25 -4.50 6.21
N LEU A 47 4.41 -3.91 6.51
CA LEU A 47 5.63 -4.11 5.74
C LEU A 47 6.52 -5.22 6.31
N GLY A 48 6.94 -6.12 5.42
CA GLY A 48 7.89 -7.19 5.70
C GLY A 48 7.49 -8.10 6.87
N GLU A 49 8.46 -8.87 7.37
CA GLU A 49 8.24 -9.83 8.46
C GLU A 49 7.96 -9.16 9.82
N SER A 50 8.45 -7.94 10.02
CA SER A 50 8.20 -7.17 11.24
C SER A 50 6.79 -6.57 11.32
N ALA A 51 5.98 -6.75 10.27
CA ALA A 51 4.62 -6.23 10.15
C ALA A 51 4.52 -4.75 10.56
N THR A 52 5.45 -3.94 10.04
CA THR A 52 5.48 -2.51 10.38
C THR A 52 4.33 -1.79 9.68
N ALA A 53 3.43 -1.17 10.45
CA ALA A 53 2.31 -0.40 9.93
C ALA A 53 2.78 0.74 9.03
N GLU A 54 2.22 0.83 7.82
CA GLU A 54 2.62 1.82 6.81
C GLU A 54 1.41 2.37 6.04
N GLY A 55 1.52 3.65 5.68
CA GLY A 55 0.54 4.37 4.88
C GLY A 55 -0.78 4.63 5.62
N TRP A 56 -1.76 5.14 4.88
CA TRP A 56 -3.12 5.38 5.33
C TRP A 56 -4.10 4.88 4.27
N ALA A 57 -5.15 4.21 4.71
CA ALA A 57 -6.27 3.79 3.88
C ALA A 57 -7.57 4.35 4.47
N ARG A 58 -8.33 5.07 3.66
CA ARG A 58 -9.68 5.52 3.97
C ARG A 58 -10.54 5.38 2.72
N GLU A 59 -11.52 4.48 2.76
CA GLU A 59 -12.38 4.17 1.61
C GLU A 59 -11.52 3.81 0.38
N ASN A 60 -11.68 4.53 -0.72
CA ASN A 60 -10.92 4.37 -1.97
C ASN A 60 -9.64 5.21 -2.03
N VAL A 61 -9.28 5.92 -0.96
CA VAL A 61 -8.06 6.74 -0.88
C VAL A 61 -6.99 6.02 -0.08
N TRP A 62 -5.88 5.74 -0.75
CA TRP A 62 -4.72 5.05 -0.18
C TRP A 62 -3.49 5.93 -0.38
N ALA A 63 -2.78 6.23 0.70
CA ALA A 63 -1.55 7.01 0.70
C ALA A 63 -0.43 6.18 1.34
N SER A 64 0.68 6.00 0.64
CA SER A 64 1.78 5.14 1.08
C SER A 64 3.10 5.62 0.46
N TYR A 65 4.19 5.45 1.19
CA TYR A 65 5.55 5.61 0.66
C TYR A 65 5.99 4.43 -0.22
N VAL A 66 5.24 3.33 -0.22
CA VAL A 66 5.51 2.18 -1.08
C VAL A 66 4.98 2.47 -2.48
N HIS A 67 5.90 2.62 -3.42
CA HIS A 67 5.62 2.67 -4.84
C HIS A 67 5.38 1.23 -5.33
N LEU A 68 4.12 0.84 -5.45
CA LEU A 68 3.75 -0.50 -5.87
C LEU A 68 4.25 -0.83 -7.27
N HIS A 69 4.78 -2.03 -7.43
CA HIS A 69 5.16 -2.57 -8.73
C HIS A 69 3.97 -3.33 -9.33
N PHE A 70 3.15 -2.67 -10.14
CA PHE A 70 1.94 -3.28 -10.71
C PHE A 70 2.19 -4.54 -11.55
N ALA A 71 3.39 -4.72 -12.12
CA ALA A 71 3.73 -5.94 -12.84
C ALA A 71 4.12 -7.11 -11.92
N SER A 72 4.25 -6.90 -10.59
CA SER A 72 4.48 -8.01 -9.65
C SER A 72 3.26 -8.91 -9.49
N ASP A 73 2.07 -8.40 -9.79
CA ASP A 73 0.82 -9.14 -9.81
C ASP A 73 -0.10 -8.55 -10.88
N VAL A 74 -0.31 -9.29 -11.96
CA VAL A 74 -1.11 -8.88 -13.13
C VAL A 74 -2.56 -8.50 -12.81
N ARG A 75 -3.04 -8.84 -11.60
CA ARG A 75 -4.41 -8.54 -11.16
C ARG A 75 -4.59 -7.12 -10.61
N LEU A 76 -3.50 -6.44 -10.21
CA LEU A 76 -3.58 -5.14 -9.53
C LEU A 76 -4.17 -4.04 -10.43
N ALA A 77 -3.67 -3.93 -11.67
CA ALA A 77 -4.13 -2.91 -12.61
C ALA A 77 -5.60 -3.09 -13.00
N PRO A 78 -6.07 -4.28 -13.43
CA PRO A 78 -7.47 -4.51 -13.72
C PRO A 78 -8.40 -4.23 -12.54
N ARG A 79 -8.00 -4.60 -11.32
CA ARG A 79 -8.79 -4.32 -10.11
C ARG A 79 -8.95 -2.83 -9.84
N LEU A 80 -7.86 -2.06 -9.97
CA LEU A 80 -7.90 -0.60 -9.83
C LEU A 80 -8.89 0.02 -10.81
N VAL A 81 -8.81 -0.36 -12.09
CA VAL A 81 -9.71 0.13 -13.14
C VAL A 81 -11.16 -0.25 -12.83
N ALA A 82 -11.43 -1.52 -12.51
CA ALA A 82 -12.77 -2.00 -12.17
C ALA A 82 -13.37 -1.28 -10.95
N THR A 83 -12.54 -0.94 -9.95
CA THR A 83 -13.00 -0.15 -8.80
C THR A 83 -13.40 1.26 -9.24
N CYS A 84 -12.61 1.91 -10.09
CA CYS A 84 -12.94 3.23 -10.62
C CYS A 84 -14.22 3.23 -11.49
N GLU A 85 -14.51 2.15 -12.20
CA GLU A 85 -15.73 1.99 -12.99
C GLU A 85 -16.98 1.74 -12.12
N GLY A 86 -16.80 1.08 -10.97
CA GLY A 86 -17.87 0.68 -10.05
C GLY A 86 -18.28 1.72 -9.02
N VAL A 87 -17.45 2.76 -8.78
CA VAL A 87 -17.83 3.91 -7.95
C VAL A 87 -18.76 4.82 -8.78
N ARG A 88 -20.06 4.53 -8.74
CA ARG A 88 -21.14 5.46 -9.09
C ARG A 88 -21.89 5.88 -7.84
#